data_AF-A0A7S1Z0H5-F1
#
_entry.id   AF-A0A7S1Z0H5-F1
#
_cell.length_a   1.000
_cell.length_b   1.000
_cell.length_c   1.000
_cell.angle_alpha   90.00
_cell.angle_beta   90.00
_cell.angle_gamma   90.00
#
_symmetry.space_group_name_H-M   'P 1'
#
loop_
_entity.id
_entity.type
_entity.pdbx_description
1 polymer ?
#
loop_
_entity_poly.entity_id
_entity_poly.type
_entity_poly.pdbx_seq_one_letter_code
_entity_poly.pdbx_strand_id
1 'polypeptide(L)'
;IWNNVSEKDENKIIFLAVDQMNYGMTSIESDDQKSFLAKLNLRAGEKAMSLSTMSSCASYFSTGIKLLGRDHWENDYELSLHLHNYYAEAEYCNGNFSQAREVIKAVFDKSIAFYDRLRAYFVLIKMLGAENKLREALEMGITVLTCLGKSLPFGLCDVSTASKDFNKIRATFESMTDDEFFGIRAMENSDALITMSF
;
A
#
# COMPACT_ATOMS: atom_id res chain seq x y z
N ILE A 1 13.19 -14.04 -28.72
CA ILE A 1 13.96 -14.54 -27.54
C ILE A 1 13.18 -14.35 -26.23
N TRP A 2 12.16 -13.48 -26.16
CA TRP A 2 11.40 -13.18 -24.94
C TRP A 2 10.11 -14.00 -24.69
N ASN A 3 9.83 -15.08 -25.44
CA ASN A 3 8.53 -15.76 -25.36
C ASN A 3 8.51 -17.04 -24.52
N ASN A 4 9.46 -17.25 -23.61
CA ASN A 4 9.43 -18.43 -22.73
C ASN A 4 10.27 -18.30 -21.45
N VAL A 5 10.24 -17.13 -20.80
CA VAL A 5 10.90 -16.94 -19.51
C VAL A 5 9.86 -17.24 -18.43
N SER A 6 10.19 -18.14 -17.49
CA SER A 6 9.31 -18.39 -16.34
C SER A 6 9.21 -17.12 -15.48
N GLU A 7 8.09 -16.89 -14.80
CA GLU A 7 7.93 -15.71 -13.92
C GLU A 7 9.08 -15.58 -12.90
N LYS A 8 9.59 -16.72 -12.42
CA LYS A 8 10.75 -16.80 -11.53
C LYS A 8 12.04 -16.29 -12.21
N ASP A 9 12.22 -16.55 -13.49
CA ASP A 9 13.40 -16.10 -14.24
C ASP A 9 13.27 -14.62 -14.65
N GLU A 10 12.06 -14.14 -14.91
CA GLU A 10 11.81 -12.69 -15.08
C GLU A 10 12.12 -11.91 -13.80
N ASN A 11 11.72 -12.42 -12.64
CA ASN A 11 12.01 -11.80 -11.34
C ASN A 11 13.52 -11.72 -11.07
N LYS A 12 14.29 -12.77 -11.39
CA LYS A 12 15.76 -12.72 -11.26
C LYS A 12 16.38 -11.67 -12.17
N ILE A 13 15.89 -11.54 -13.40
CA ILE A 13 16.43 -10.58 -14.37
C ILE A 13 16.18 -9.14 -13.88
N ILE A 14 14.97 -8.83 -13.43
CA ILE A 14 14.68 -7.48 -12.93
C ILE A 14 15.49 -7.15 -11.67
N PHE A 15 15.63 -8.07 -10.71
CA PHE A 15 16.44 -7.81 -9.52
C PHE A 15 17.91 -7.59 -9.88
N LEU A 16 18.50 -8.49 -10.68
CA LEU A 16 19.90 -8.36 -11.08
C LEU A 16 20.17 -7.05 -11.83
N ALA A 17 19.28 -6.69 -12.76
CA ALA A 17 19.42 -5.45 -13.54
C ALA A 17 19.27 -4.21 -12.64
N VAL A 18 18.24 -4.17 -11.79
CA VAL A 18 17.97 -3.03 -10.91
C VAL A 18 19.07 -2.88 -9.87
N ASP A 19 19.54 -3.97 -9.26
CA ASP A 19 20.65 -3.94 -8.31
C ASP A 19 21.90 -3.36 -8.96
N GLN A 20 22.27 -3.85 -10.15
CA GLN A 20 23.44 -3.35 -10.88
C GLN A 20 23.33 -1.85 -11.23
N MET A 21 22.13 -1.39 -11.60
CA MET A 21 21.89 0.03 -11.89
C MET A 21 21.91 0.88 -10.61
N ASN A 22 21.36 0.36 -9.51
CA ASN A 22 21.39 1.02 -8.20
C ASN A 22 22.83 1.17 -7.69
N TYR A 23 23.71 0.19 -7.92
CA TYR A 23 25.14 0.33 -7.61
C TYR A 23 25.81 1.50 -8.34
N GLY A 24 25.36 1.84 -9.55
CA GLY A 24 25.89 2.94 -10.36
C GLY A 24 25.11 4.25 -10.27
N MET A 25 24.10 4.35 -9.39
CA MET A 25 23.11 5.43 -9.43
C MET A 25 23.69 6.83 -9.24
N THR A 26 24.82 6.96 -8.53
CA THR A 26 25.48 8.25 -8.26
C THR A 26 26.09 8.88 -9.51
N SER A 27 26.31 8.09 -10.57
CA SER A 27 26.84 8.57 -11.85
C SER A 27 25.74 9.03 -12.82
N ILE A 28 24.46 8.92 -12.43
CA ILE A 28 23.33 9.32 -13.27
C ILE A 28 23.05 10.80 -13.05
N GLU A 29 23.33 11.63 -14.05
CA GLU A 29 23.07 13.07 -13.98
C GLU A 29 21.69 13.44 -14.54
N SER A 30 21.22 12.71 -15.56
CA SER A 30 19.95 12.98 -16.25
C SER A 30 18.73 12.62 -15.39
N ASP A 31 17.82 13.57 -15.21
CA ASP A 31 16.58 13.35 -14.47
C ASP A 31 15.67 12.31 -15.15
N ASP A 32 15.67 12.22 -16.48
CA ASP A 32 14.95 11.17 -17.22
C ASP A 32 15.47 9.77 -16.88
N GLN A 33 16.80 9.62 -16.80
CA GLN A 33 17.42 8.35 -16.42
C GLN A 33 17.14 7.99 -14.97
N LYS A 34 17.14 8.98 -14.06
CA LYS A 34 16.76 8.76 -12.66
C LYS A 34 15.29 8.37 -12.52
N SER A 35 14.37 9.06 -13.19
CA SER A 35 12.95 8.73 -13.21
C SER A 35 12.71 7.33 -13.79
N PHE A 36 13.45 6.95 -14.83
CA PHE A 36 13.41 5.58 -15.37
C PHE A 36 13.88 4.54 -14.34
N LEU A 37 15.01 4.77 -13.66
CA LEU A 37 15.50 3.86 -12.62
C LEU A 37 14.56 3.82 -11.39
N ALA A 38 13.92 4.94 -11.05
CA ALA A 38 12.90 4.99 -10.00
C ALA A 38 11.69 4.10 -10.33
N LYS A 39 11.23 4.12 -11.59
CA LYS A 39 10.16 3.22 -12.09
C LYS A 39 10.57 1.75 -12.04
N LEU A 40 11.83 1.44 -12.34
CA LEU A 40 12.34 0.07 -12.23
C LEU A 40 12.41 -0.39 -10.76
N ASN A 41 12.83 0.49 -9.85
CA ASN A 41 12.81 0.22 -8.42
C ASN A 41 11.40 -0.01 -7.88
N LEU A 42 10.40 0.76 -8.33
CA LEU A 42 8.99 0.52 -8.01
C LEU A 42 8.59 -0.91 -8.41
N ARG A 43 8.86 -1.31 -9.66
CA ARG A 43 8.53 -2.65 -10.16
C ARG A 43 9.27 -3.77 -9.42
N ALA A 44 10.54 -3.57 -9.10
CA ALA A 44 11.33 -4.52 -8.32
C ALA A 44 10.76 -4.67 -6.91
N GLY A 45 10.41 -3.57 -6.24
CA GLY A 45 9.76 -3.61 -4.94
C GLY A 45 8.40 -4.32 -4.98
N GLU A 46 7.56 -4.05 -5.99
CA GLU A 46 6.27 -4.73 -6.16
C GLU A 46 6.43 -6.25 -6.36
N LYS A 47 7.42 -6.66 -7.16
CA LYS A 47 7.76 -8.08 -7.32
C LYS A 47 8.39 -8.68 -6.06
N ALA A 48 9.13 -7.91 -5.27
CA ALA A 48 9.68 -8.38 -4.00
C ALA A 48 8.57 -8.63 -2.96
N MET A 49 7.47 -7.88 -3.00
CA MET A 49 6.33 -8.10 -2.10
C MET A 49 5.72 -9.49 -2.27
N SER A 50 5.70 -10.05 -3.48
CA SER A 50 5.20 -11.43 -3.71
C SER A 50 6.17 -12.53 -3.25
N LEU A 51 7.41 -12.16 -2.90
CA LEU A 51 8.48 -13.08 -2.47
C LEU A 51 8.82 -12.96 -0.97
N SER A 52 8.06 -12.14 -0.23
CA SER A 52 8.00 -12.06 1.25
C SER A 52 9.17 -11.41 1.99
N THR A 53 10.14 -10.76 1.34
CA THR A 53 11.19 -9.98 2.05
C THR A 53 10.87 -8.49 2.07
N MET A 54 10.16 -8.06 3.13
CA MET A 54 9.76 -6.64 3.32
C MET A 54 10.96 -5.70 3.47
N SER A 55 12.12 -6.20 3.89
CA SER A 55 13.37 -5.44 3.91
C SER A 55 13.90 -5.12 2.51
N SER A 56 13.82 -6.07 1.57
CA SER A 56 14.16 -5.84 0.16
C SER A 56 13.19 -4.86 -0.50
N CYS A 57 11.90 -4.98 -0.19
CA CYS A 57 10.87 -4.05 -0.66
C CYS A 57 11.19 -2.62 -0.23
N ALA A 58 11.45 -2.40 1.06
CA ALA A 58 11.84 -1.11 1.61
C ALA A 58 13.09 -0.54 0.92
N SER A 59 14.10 -1.36 0.66
CA SER A 59 15.32 -0.94 -0.03
C SER A 59 15.06 -0.42 -1.45
N TYR A 60 14.28 -1.15 -2.25
CA TYR A 60 13.93 -0.73 -3.61
C TYR A 60 13.10 0.55 -3.60
N PHE A 61 12.04 0.63 -2.77
CA PHE A 61 11.20 1.82 -2.72
C PHE A 61 11.96 3.05 -2.20
N SER A 62 12.79 2.90 -1.17
CA SER A 62 13.67 3.97 -0.67
C SER A 62 14.63 4.46 -1.75
N THR A 63 15.21 3.55 -2.53
CA THR A 63 16.11 3.90 -3.65
C THR A 63 15.35 4.62 -4.75
N GLY A 64 14.15 4.16 -5.09
CA GLY A 64 13.26 4.85 -6.02
C GLY A 64 12.96 6.28 -5.58
N ILE A 65 12.66 6.51 -4.30
CA ILE A 65 12.40 7.86 -3.75
C ILE A 65 13.64 8.74 -3.87
N LYS A 66 14.84 8.23 -3.58
CA LYS A 66 16.12 8.98 -3.68
C LYS A 66 16.45 9.42 -5.11
N LEU A 67 15.90 8.72 -6.11
CA LEU A 67 16.08 9.02 -7.53
C LEU A 67 15.07 10.04 -8.05
N LEU A 68 14.01 10.34 -7.30
CA LEU A 68 13.04 11.33 -7.71
C LEU A 68 13.68 12.73 -7.74
N GLY A 69 13.35 13.52 -8.76
CA GLY A 69 13.79 14.90 -8.90
C GLY A 69 13.19 15.81 -7.82
N ARG A 70 13.66 17.05 -7.68
CA ARG A 70 13.24 17.94 -6.58
C ARG A 70 11.72 18.23 -6.55
N ASP A 71 11.11 18.38 -7.73
CA ASP A 71 9.69 18.72 -7.91
C ASP A 71 8.88 17.49 -8.36
N HIS A 72 9.22 16.32 -7.83
CA HIS A 72 8.67 15.04 -8.26
C HIS A 72 7.18 14.87 -7.93
N TRP A 73 6.67 15.54 -6.89
CA TRP A 73 5.24 15.53 -6.59
C TRP A 73 4.43 16.27 -7.66
N GLU A 74 5.05 17.21 -8.37
CA GLU A 74 4.43 17.98 -9.44
C GLU A 74 4.64 17.32 -10.81
N ASN A 75 5.87 16.84 -11.08
CA ASN A 75 6.26 16.32 -12.40
C ASN A 75 6.05 14.82 -12.57
N ASP A 76 6.13 14.04 -11.48
CA ASP A 76 6.08 12.57 -11.46
C ASP A 76 5.11 12.10 -10.34
N TYR A 77 3.94 12.74 -10.25
CA TYR A 77 2.99 12.56 -9.13
C TYR A 77 2.65 11.09 -8.83
N GLU A 78 2.22 10.33 -9.84
CA GLU A 78 1.80 8.94 -9.66
C GLU A 78 2.94 8.04 -9.16
N LEU A 79 4.14 8.21 -9.75
CA LEU A 79 5.33 7.47 -9.34
C LEU A 79 5.70 7.80 -7.89
N SER A 80 5.67 9.09 -7.54
CA SER A 80 5.92 9.58 -6.19
C SER A 80 4.94 8.98 -5.19
N LEU A 81 3.64 9.06 -5.51
CA LEU A 81 2.57 8.55 -4.67
C LEU A 81 2.71 7.04 -4.43
N HIS A 82 2.97 6.26 -5.48
CA HIS A 82 3.16 4.81 -5.37
C HIS A 82 4.39 4.44 -4.53
N LEU A 83 5.54 5.05 -4.83
CA LEU A 83 6.78 4.79 -4.09
C LEU A 83 6.62 5.10 -2.60
N HIS A 84 6.04 6.25 -2.25
CA HIS A 84 5.86 6.63 -0.84
C HIS A 84 4.84 5.72 -0.13
N ASN A 85 3.72 5.39 -0.78
CA ASN A 85 2.73 4.49 -0.19
C ASN A 85 3.30 3.10 0.08
N TYR A 86 4.00 2.49 -0.89
CA TYR A 86 4.60 1.17 -0.68
C TYR A 86 5.79 1.21 0.28
N TYR A 87 6.57 2.29 0.29
CA TYR A 87 7.66 2.45 1.24
C TYR A 87 7.13 2.52 2.68
N ALA A 88 6.08 3.30 2.92
CA ALA A 88 5.43 3.38 4.23
C ALA A 88 4.93 2.01 4.72
N GLU A 89 4.30 1.24 3.83
CA GLU A 89 3.82 -0.11 4.16
C GLU A 89 4.98 -1.07 4.46
N ALA A 90 6.05 -1.04 3.67
CA ALA A 90 7.23 -1.88 3.90
C ALA A 90 7.92 -1.54 5.23
N GLU A 91 8.08 -0.25 5.54
CA GLU A 91 8.65 0.21 6.82
C GLU A 91 7.77 -0.18 8.01
N TYR A 92 6.45 -0.10 7.89
CA TYR A 92 5.53 -0.62 8.89
C TYR A 92 5.73 -2.13 9.12
N CYS A 93 5.77 -2.93 8.06
CA CYS A 93 5.96 -4.38 8.15
C CYS A 93 7.32 -4.75 8.75
N ASN A 94 8.35 -3.92 8.55
CA ASN A 94 9.67 -4.08 9.17
C ASN A 94 9.73 -3.59 10.63
N GLY A 95 8.64 -3.02 11.17
CA GLY A 95 8.58 -2.47 12.53
C GLY A 95 9.15 -1.05 12.66
N ASN A 96 9.53 -0.40 11.56
CA ASN A 96 10.13 0.93 11.52
C ASN A 96 9.05 2.02 11.53
N PHE A 97 8.28 2.08 12.63
CA PHE A 97 7.11 2.94 12.73
C PHE A 97 7.42 4.45 12.60
N SER A 98 8.59 4.90 13.07
CA SER A 98 8.99 6.31 12.89
C SER A 98 9.10 6.68 11.41
N GLN A 99 9.79 5.84 10.62
CA GLN A 99 9.98 6.08 9.19
C GLN A 99 8.66 6.00 8.44
N ALA A 100 7.83 5.00 8.75
CA ALA A 100 6.51 4.87 8.14
C ALA A 100 5.64 6.14 8.38
N ARG A 101 5.66 6.71 9.59
CA ARG A 101 4.91 7.96 9.89
C ARG A 101 5.41 9.16 9.10
N GLU A 102 6.72 9.32 8.95
CA GLU A 102 7.30 10.41 8.17
C GLU A 102 6.87 10.33 6.69
N VAL A 103 6.90 9.14 6.12
CA VAL A 103 6.53 8.90 4.73
C VAL A 103 5.02 9.10 4.53
N ILE A 104 4.18 8.59 5.45
CA ILE A 104 2.73 8.82 5.45
C ILE A 104 2.41 10.31 5.50
N LYS A 105 3.12 11.08 6.32
CA LYS A 105 2.94 12.53 6.40
C LYS A 105 3.21 13.18 5.05
N ALA A 106 4.28 12.79 4.35
CA ALA A 106 4.56 13.29 3.00
C ALA A 106 3.42 12.98 2.02
N VAL A 107 2.83 11.77 2.07
CA VAL A 107 1.66 11.41 1.27
C VAL A 107 0.47 12.31 1.59
N PHE A 108 0.14 12.53 2.86
CA PHE A 108 -0.97 13.41 3.23
C PHE A 108 -0.76 14.87 2.83
N ASP A 109 0.46 15.39 2.96
CA ASP A 109 0.81 16.76 2.64
C ASP A 109 0.76 17.04 1.12
N LYS A 110 1.05 16.02 0.30
CA LYS A 110 1.23 16.18 -1.16
C LYS A 110 0.12 15.59 -2.02
N SER A 111 -0.76 14.78 -1.45
CA SER A 111 -1.85 14.15 -2.21
C SER A 111 -2.91 15.15 -2.63
N ILE A 112 -3.32 15.03 -3.90
CA ILE A 112 -4.30 15.88 -4.58
C ILE A 112 -5.72 15.42 -4.26
N ALA A 113 -5.98 14.11 -4.31
CA ALA A 113 -7.29 13.53 -4.04
C ALA A 113 -7.33 12.78 -2.70
N PHE A 114 -8.53 12.63 -2.15
CA PHE A 114 -8.72 11.83 -0.92
C PHE A 114 -8.35 10.36 -1.13
N TYR A 115 -8.66 9.80 -2.29
CA TYR A 115 -8.36 8.39 -2.62
C TYR A 115 -6.86 8.08 -2.58
N ASP A 116 -6.02 9.04 -2.93
CA ASP A 116 -4.55 8.92 -2.89
C ASP A 116 -4.02 8.67 -1.46
N ARG A 117 -4.82 9.06 -0.45
CA ARG A 117 -4.50 8.93 0.98
C ARG A 117 -4.94 7.60 1.58
N LEU A 118 -5.74 6.80 0.88
CA LEU A 118 -6.38 5.61 1.47
C LEU A 118 -5.37 4.58 1.95
N ARG A 119 -4.36 4.26 1.13
CA ARG A 119 -3.31 3.32 1.53
C ARG A 119 -2.52 3.83 2.74
N ALA A 120 -2.20 5.12 2.77
CA ALA A 120 -1.54 5.75 3.91
C ALA A 120 -2.40 5.71 5.20
N TYR A 121 -3.71 5.95 5.10
CA TYR A 121 -4.63 5.75 6.23
C TYR A 121 -4.66 4.29 6.70
N PHE A 122 -4.68 3.33 5.78
CA PHE A 122 -4.70 1.91 6.12
C PHE A 122 -3.46 1.49 6.91
N VAL A 123 -2.27 1.93 6.48
CA VAL A 123 -1.02 1.69 7.22
C VAL A 123 -1.09 2.36 8.60
N LEU A 124 -1.58 3.61 8.69
CA LEU A 124 -1.69 4.32 9.97
C LEU A 124 -2.64 3.62 10.95
N ILE A 125 -3.78 3.11 10.48
CA ILE A 125 -4.74 2.33 11.29
C ILE A 125 -4.08 1.04 11.79
N LYS A 126 -3.37 0.30 10.92
CA LYS A 126 -2.61 -0.90 11.30
C LYS A 126 -1.57 -0.58 12.38
N MET A 127 -0.84 0.53 12.24
CA MET A 127 0.14 1.00 13.22
C MET A 127 -0.49 1.33 14.57
N LEU A 128 -1.63 2.04 14.60
CA LEU A 128 -2.37 2.32 15.83
C LEU A 128 -2.80 1.01 16.51
N GLY A 129 -3.21 0.00 15.74
CA GLY A 129 -3.50 -1.34 16.24
C GLY A 129 -2.27 -2.01 16.87
N ALA A 130 -1.12 -1.98 16.19
CA ALA A 130 0.14 -2.52 16.70
C ALA A 130 0.64 -1.82 17.98
N GLU A 131 0.32 -0.52 18.14
CA GLU A 131 0.60 0.26 19.35
C GLU A 131 -0.48 0.11 20.45
N ASN A 132 -1.45 -0.80 20.27
CA ASN A 132 -2.57 -1.04 21.19
C ASN A 132 -3.50 0.19 21.40
N LYS A 133 -3.49 1.14 20.45
CA LYS A 133 -4.38 2.32 20.42
C LYS A 133 -5.67 2.00 19.65
N LEU A 134 -6.34 0.93 20.05
CA LEU A 134 -7.49 0.37 19.32
C LEU A 134 -8.63 1.36 19.14
N ARG A 135 -8.88 2.23 20.14
CA ARG A 135 -9.90 3.27 20.05
C ARG A 135 -9.59 4.28 18.94
N GLU A 136 -8.37 4.78 18.89
CA GLU A 136 -7.92 5.73 17.85
C GLU A 136 -7.96 5.09 16.45
N ALA A 137 -7.56 3.82 16.35
CA ALA A 137 -7.63 3.06 15.10
C ALA A 137 -9.07 2.94 14.58
N LEU A 138 -10.02 2.64 15.48
CA LEU A 138 -11.45 2.56 15.14
C LEU A 138 -12.01 3.91 14.73
N GLU A 139 -11.79 4.96 15.51
CA GLU A 139 -12.27 6.32 15.21
C GLU A 139 -11.75 6.80 13.85
N MET A 140 -10.48 6.52 13.54
CA MET A 140 -9.89 6.84 12.25
C MET A 140 -10.52 6.04 11.11
N GLY A 141 -10.68 4.72 11.27
CA GLY A 141 -11.32 3.87 10.25
C GLY A 141 -12.76 4.31 9.94
N ILE A 142 -13.54 4.66 10.96
CA ILE A 142 -14.90 5.18 10.80
C ILE A 142 -14.89 6.50 10.04
N THR A 143 -13.97 7.40 10.38
CA THR A 143 -13.83 8.68 9.69
C THR A 143 -13.52 8.48 8.21
N VAL A 144 -12.57 7.59 7.89
CA VAL A 144 -12.21 7.27 6.50
C VAL A 144 -13.39 6.67 5.74
N LEU A 145 -14.11 5.71 6.32
CA LEU A 145 -15.31 5.12 5.70
C LEU A 145 -16.42 6.15 5.46
N THR A 146 -16.60 7.08 6.40
CA THR A 146 -17.57 8.17 6.25
C THR A 146 -17.20 9.10 5.10
N CYS A 147 -15.92 9.43 4.95
CA CYS A 147 -15.41 10.19 3.80
C CYS A 147 -15.61 9.46 2.47
N LEU A 148 -15.64 8.13 2.47
CA LEU A 148 -15.98 7.29 1.30
C LEU A 148 -17.50 7.15 1.05
N GLY A 149 -18.34 7.89 1.79
CA GLY A 149 -19.79 7.79 1.69
C GLY A 149 -20.37 6.48 2.24
N LYS A 150 -19.56 5.69 2.96
CA LYS A 150 -20.00 4.45 3.63
C LYS A 150 -20.34 4.78 5.07
N SER A 151 -21.61 5.08 5.34
CA SER A 151 -22.10 5.18 6.70
C SER A 151 -22.28 3.78 7.28
N LEU A 152 -21.51 3.44 8.31
CA LEU A 152 -21.84 2.29 9.14
C LEU A 152 -23.15 2.57 9.89
N PRO A 153 -24.08 1.61 10.00
CA PRO A 153 -25.34 1.80 10.71
C PRO A 153 -25.10 2.00 12.21
N PHE A 154 -24.85 3.25 12.60
CA PHE A 154 -24.85 3.87 13.92
C PHE A 154 -24.00 3.26 15.06
N GLY A 155 -23.40 4.16 15.86
CA GLY A 155 -23.19 3.92 17.29
C GLY A 155 -21.95 3.13 17.73
N LEU A 156 -20.79 3.28 17.08
CA LEU A 156 -19.55 2.65 17.53
C LEU A 156 -18.96 3.24 18.84
N CYS A 157 -19.74 4.05 19.57
CA CYS A 157 -19.41 4.41 20.95
C CYS A 157 -19.35 3.18 21.87
N ASP A 158 -19.98 2.08 21.47
CA ASP A 158 -19.89 0.79 22.16
C ASP A 158 -19.17 -0.25 21.29
N VAL A 159 -17.88 -0.48 21.61
CA VAL A 159 -17.05 -1.56 21.03
C VAL A 159 -17.74 -2.93 21.14
N SER A 160 -18.60 -3.14 22.14
CA SER A 160 -19.34 -4.40 22.30
C SER A 160 -20.34 -4.64 21.17
N THR A 161 -20.96 -3.58 20.63
CA THR A 161 -21.92 -3.68 19.53
C THR A 161 -21.19 -3.91 18.20
N ALA A 162 -20.09 -3.19 17.96
CA ALA A 162 -19.19 -3.43 16.83
C ALA A 162 -18.71 -4.89 16.78
N SER A 163 -18.27 -5.39 17.94
CA SER A 163 -17.76 -6.75 18.07
C SER A 163 -18.85 -7.80 17.86
N LYS A 164 -20.10 -7.53 18.30
CA LYS A 164 -21.25 -8.42 18.03
C LYS A 164 -21.56 -8.51 16.55
N ASP A 165 -21.60 -7.40 15.83
CA ASP A 165 -21.91 -7.42 14.40
C ASP A 165 -20.78 -8.04 13.58
N PHE A 166 -19.51 -7.78 13.95
CA PHE A 166 -18.37 -8.51 13.37
C PHE A 166 -18.49 -10.02 13.59
N ASN A 167 -18.83 -10.45 14.80
CA ASN A 167 -19.02 -11.87 15.12
C ASN A 167 -20.20 -12.49 14.35
N LYS A 168 -21.29 -11.74 14.10
CA LYS A 168 -22.39 -12.20 13.24
C LYS A 168 -21.95 -12.39 11.79
N ILE A 169 -21.24 -11.41 11.24
CA ILE A 169 -20.71 -11.50 9.86
C ILE A 169 -19.78 -12.71 9.77
N ARG A 170 -18.84 -12.84 10.71
CA ARG A 170 -17.92 -13.96 10.78
C ARG A 170 -18.64 -15.31 10.85
N ALA A 171 -19.63 -15.45 11.74
CA ALA A 171 -20.42 -16.68 11.86
C ALA A 171 -21.18 -17.00 10.57
N THR A 172 -21.70 -15.97 9.88
CA THR A 172 -22.37 -16.12 8.59
C THR A 172 -21.41 -16.71 7.56
N PHE A 173 -20.19 -16.13 7.43
CA PHE A 173 -19.16 -16.65 6.53
C PHE A 173 -18.67 -18.04 6.92
N GLU A 174 -18.49 -18.34 8.21
CA GLU A 174 -18.07 -19.67 8.69
C GLU A 174 -19.13 -20.75 8.46
N SER A 175 -20.42 -20.38 8.40
CA SER A 175 -21.53 -21.29 8.13
C SER A 175 -21.87 -21.46 6.64
N MET A 176 -21.25 -20.67 5.78
CA MET A 176 -21.56 -20.62 4.36
C MET A 176 -20.76 -21.67 3.60
N THR A 177 -21.41 -22.39 2.70
CA THR A 177 -20.72 -23.33 1.82
C THR A 177 -19.99 -22.59 0.69
N ASP A 178 -18.98 -23.23 0.10
CA ASP A 178 -18.24 -22.66 -1.04
C ASP A 178 -19.19 -22.30 -2.19
N ASP A 179 -20.17 -23.15 -2.50
CA ASP A 179 -21.17 -22.90 -3.56
C ASP A 179 -22.06 -21.69 -3.26
N GLU A 180 -22.47 -21.51 -2.00
CA GLU A 180 -23.23 -20.33 -1.57
C GLU A 180 -22.37 -19.07 -1.63
N PHE A 181 -21.09 -19.15 -1.24
CA PHE A 181 -20.15 -18.04 -1.36
C PHE A 181 -19.97 -17.59 -2.82
N PHE A 182 -19.76 -18.53 -3.74
CA PHE A 182 -19.63 -18.24 -5.17
C PHE A 182 -20.95 -17.77 -5.82
N GLY A 183 -22.09 -18.09 -5.21
CA GLY A 183 -23.41 -17.62 -5.63
C GLY A 183 -23.76 -16.21 -5.18
N ILE A 184 -22.98 -15.61 -4.26
CA ILE A 184 -23.17 -14.20 -3.87
C ILE A 184 -22.85 -13.32 -5.07
N ARG A 185 -23.75 -12.38 -5.37
CA ARG A 185 -23.57 -11.41 -6.45
C ARG A 185 -22.23 -10.70 -6.29
N ALA A 186 -21.42 -10.76 -7.35
CA ALA A 186 -20.14 -10.06 -7.39
C ALA A 186 -20.33 -8.57 -7.07
N MET A 187 -19.38 -8.00 -6.35
CA MET A 187 -19.42 -6.58 -5.99
C MET A 187 -19.27 -5.74 -7.26
N GLU A 188 -20.35 -5.10 -7.71
CA GLU A 188 -20.37 -4.26 -8.92
C GLU A 188 -20.06 -2.79 -8.65
N ASN A 189 -20.06 -2.38 -7.38
CA ASN A 189 -19.82 -0.98 -7.00
C ASN A 189 -18.31 -0.66 -7.08
N SER A 190 -17.94 0.20 -8.03
CA SER A 190 -16.55 0.58 -8.29
C SER A 190 -15.84 1.19 -7.06
N ASP A 191 -16.52 2.03 -6.29
CA ASP A 191 -15.92 2.65 -5.10
C ASP A 191 -15.63 1.61 -4.01
N ALA A 192 -16.50 0.61 -3.88
CA ALA A 192 -16.32 -0.49 -2.95
C ALA A 192 -15.18 -1.44 -3.39
N LEU A 193 -15.08 -1.73 -4.69
CA LEU A 193 -13.95 -2.49 -5.25
C LEU A 193 -12.61 -1.78 -5.04
N ILE A 194 -12.55 -0.47 -5.28
CA ILE A 194 -11.35 0.34 -5.04
C ILE A 194 -10.97 0.28 -3.55
N THR A 195 -11.95 0.44 -2.65
CA THR A 195 -11.72 0.36 -1.20
C THR A 195 -11.16 -0.99 -0.75
N MET A 196 -11.56 -2.10 -1.40
CA MET A 196 -11.10 -3.46 -1.07
C MET A 196 -9.75 -3.86 -1.69
N SER A 197 -9.18 -3.02 -2.56
CA SER A 197 -7.93 -3.31 -3.27
C SER A 197 -6.64 -2.82 -2.57
N PHE A 198 -6.78 -2.17 -1.41
CA PHE A 198 -5.68 -1.67 -0.57
C PHE A 198 -5.40 -2.57 0.62
#